data_AF-L9VS07-F1
#
_entry.id   AF-L9VS07-F1
#
_cell.length_a   1.000
_cell.length_b   1.000
_cell.length_c   1.000
_cell.angle_alpha   90.00
_cell.angle_beta   90.00
_cell.angle_gamma   90.00
#
_symmetry.space_group_name_H-M   'P 1'
#
loop_
_entity.id
_entity.type
_entity.pdbx_description
1 polymer ?
#
loop_
_entity_poly.entity_id
_entity_poly.type
_entity_poly.pdbx_seq_one_letter_code
_entity_poly.pdbx_strand_id
1 'polypeptide(L)'
;MSDIDAVAGMYNIVNRESRATADYQLPLDEFIRQLEGRTLPKEVCVVGLEEALSEDDELCERLVSVMRSEMDYLNNQHPLPSIQFAVGGRFQSVGDSFELQVDDEFHALEPIFGRQIKQRRDGWLATPFRV
;
A
#
# COMPACT_ATOMS: atom_id res chain seq x y z
N MET A 1 -10.24 19.29 -2.11
CA MET A 1 -8.94 18.63 -1.82
C MET A 1 -9.31 17.36 -1.10
N SER A 2 -8.74 16.22 -1.47
CA SER A 2 -9.02 15.00 -0.72
C SER A 2 -8.41 15.14 0.68
N ASP A 3 -9.20 14.89 1.71
CA ASP A 3 -8.81 15.06 3.13
C ASP A 3 -7.97 13.87 3.65
N ILE A 4 -7.56 12.97 2.76
CA ILE A 4 -6.83 11.75 3.08
C ILE A 4 -5.31 11.99 3.12
N ASP A 5 -4.62 11.23 3.96
CA ASP A 5 -3.15 11.21 4.02
C ASP A 5 -2.58 10.37 2.86
N ALA A 6 -2.56 10.93 1.65
CA ALA A 6 -2.03 10.29 0.46
C ALA A 6 -1.21 11.23 -0.44
N VAL A 7 -0.17 10.68 -1.06
CA VAL A 7 0.53 11.29 -2.17
C VAL A 7 0.06 10.60 -3.45
N ALA A 8 -0.53 11.35 -4.37
CA ALA A 8 -0.90 10.83 -5.69
C ALA A 8 0.35 10.34 -6.44
N GLY A 9 0.24 9.22 -7.15
CA GLY A 9 1.37 8.59 -7.84
C GLY A 9 2.27 7.73 -6.95
N MET A 10 1.82 7.42 -5.72
CA MET A 10 2.57 6.65 -4.73
C MET A 10 1.64 5.61 -4.09
N TYR A 11 2.23 4.51 -3.64
CA TYR A 11 1.59 3.65 -2.64
C TYR A 11 1.81 4.28 -1.27
N ASN A 12 0.72 4.51 -0.53
CA ASN A 12 0.73 5.15 0.78
C ASN A 12 0.35 4.11 1.85
N ILE A 13 1.29 3.66 2.66
CA ILE A 13 1.01 2.74 3.78
C ILE A 13 0.74 3.59 5.01
N VAL A 14 -0.49 3.56 5.51
CA VAL A 14 -0.98 4.45 6.57
C VAL A 14 -1.52 3.64 7.75
N ASN A 15 -1.18 4.07 8.96
CA ASN A 15 -1.77 3.53 10.17
C ASN A 15 -3.21 4.06 10.31
N ARG A 16 -4.19 3.15 10.26
CA ARG A 16 -5.63 3.49 10.23
C ARG A 16 -6.16 4.10 11.53
N GLU A 17 -5.44 3.98 12.65
CA GLU A 17 -5.83 4.55 13.94
C GLU A 17 -5.41 6.01 14.09
N SER A 18 -4.42 6.46 13.32
CA SER A 18 -3.78 7.77 13.47
C SER A 18 -3.81 8.65 12.22
N ARG A 19 -4.31 8.13 11.09
CA ARG A 19 -4.30 8.79 9.78
C ARG A 19 -5.66 8.75 9.09
N ALA A 20 -5.90 9.75 8.23
CA ALA A 20 -7.12 9.82 7.43
C ALA A 20 -7.01 8.91 6.21
N THR A 21 -8.00 8.03 6.05
CA THR A 21 -8.10 7.08 4.94
C THR A 21 -9.22 7.44 3.97
N ALA A 22 -9.12 7.03 2.71
CA ALA A 22 -10.23 7.15 1.77
C ALA A 22 -11.48 6.36 2.20
N ASP A 23 -12.65 6.92 1.92
CA ASP A 23 -13.95 6.32 2.24
C ASP A 23 -14.19 5.02 1.46
N TYR A 24 -13.71 4.98 0.20
CA TYR A 24 -13.80 3.78 -0.63
C TYR A 24 -12.74 2.77 -0.22
N GLN A 25 -13.12 1.88 0.67
CA GLN A 25 -12.30 0.75 1.10
C GLN A 25 -12.52 -0.46 0.21
N LEU A 26 -11.44 -1.15 -0.15
CA LEU A 26 -11.48 -2.42 -0.85
C LEU A 26 -10.53 -3.44 -0.21
N PRO A 27 -10.94 -4.72 -0.13
CA PRO A 27 -10.05 -5.81 0.26
C PRO A 27 -8.86 -5.96 -0.69
N LEU A 28 -7.76 -6.52 -0.19
CA LEU A 28 -6.52 -6.71 -0.95
C LEU A 28 -6.70 -7.56 -2.21
N ASP A 29 -7.49 -8.63 -2.15
CA ASP A 29 -7.76 -9.50 -3.29
C ASP A 29 -8.55 -8.78 -4.39
N GLU A 30 -9.51 -7.95 -4.01
CA GLU A 30 -10.27 -7.11 -4.92
C GLU A 30 -9.41 -5.99 -5.52
N PHE A 31 -8.48 -5.43 -4.73
CA PHE A 31 -7.48 -4.47 -5.24
C PHE A 31 -6.63 -5.09 -6.34
N ILE A 32 -6.13 -6.31 -6.12
CA ILE A 32 -5.35 -7.05 -7.12
C ILE A 32 -6.18 -7.23 -8.40
N ARG A 33 -7.43 -7.69 -8.29
CA ARG A 33 -8.31 -7.91 -9.45
C ARG A 33 -8.59 -6.61 -10.21
N GLN A 34 -8.88 -5.51 -9.51
CA GLN A 34 -9.18 -4.23 -10.15
C GLN A 34 -7.95 -3.60 -10.80
N LEU A 35 -6.77 -3.75 -10.18
CA LEU A 35 -5.52 -3.28 -10.75
C LEU A 35 -5.19 -4.07 -12.02
N GLU A 36 -5.24 -5.40 -11.97
CA GLU A 36 -5.05 -6.30 -13.13
C GLU A 36 -6.05 -5.99 -14.26
N GLY A 37 -7.31 -5.75 -13.91
CA GLY A 37 -8.35 -5.36 -14.86
C GLY A 37 -8.30 -3.90 -15.31
N ARG A 38 -7.38 -3.08 -14.78
CA ARG A 38 -7.27 -1.63 -15.05
C ARG A 38 -8.56 -0.84 -14.81
N THR A 39 -9.31 -1.26 -13.79
CA THR A 39 -10.59 -0.66 -13.37
C THR A 39 -10.49 0.07 -12.04
N LEU A 40 -9.28 0.20 -11.49
CA LEU A 40 -9.04 0.82 -10.20
C LEU A 40 -9.53 2.29 -10.16
N PRO A 41 -10.33 2.68 -9.16
CA PRO A 41 -10.67 4.07 -8.94
C PRO A 41 -9.45 4.97 -8.71
N LYS A 42 -9.63 6.28 -8.94
CA LYS A 42 -8.56 7.28 -8.75
C LYS A 42 -8.14 7.47 -7.29
N GLU A 43 -9.00 7.09 -6.35
CA GLU A 43 -8.75 7.19 -4.93
C GLU A 43 -9.30 5.94 -4.26
N VAL A 44 -8.42 5.21 -3.57
CA VAL A 44 -8.75 3.92 -2.97
C VAL A 44 -7.99 3.68 -1.67
N CYS A 45 -8.64 3.02 -0.72
CA CYS A 45 -8.04 2.55 0.52
C CYS A 45 -8.09 1.03 0.58
N VAL A 46 -6.95 0.38 0.39
CA VAL A 46 -6.81 -1.07 0.46
C VAL A 46 -6.68 -1.50 1.92
N VAL A 47 -7.46 -2.51 2.30
CA VAL A 47 -7.44 -3.14 3.63
C VAL A 47 -7.10 -4.62 3.50
N GLY A 48 -6.62 -5.24 4.57
CA GLY A 48 -6.30 -6.68 4.56
C GLY A 48 -4.82 -6.99 4.27
N LEU A 49 -3.93 -6.00 4.39
CA LEU A 49 -2.50 -6.21 4.16
C LEU A 49 -1.84 -6.92 5.35
N GLU A 50 -2.33 -6.70 6.57
CA GLU A 50 -1.79 -7.35 7.77
C GLU A 50 -1.95 -8.88 7.71
N GLU A 51 -3.14 -9.34 7.34
CA GLU A 51 -3.47 -10.76 7.18
C GLU A 51 -2.64 -11.40 6.07
N ALA A 52 -2.44 -10.68 4.95
CA ALA A 52 -1.59 -11.16 3.87
C ALA A 52 -0.12 -11.32 4.28
N LEU A 53 0.41 -10.37 5.05
CA LEU A 53 1.79 -10.40 5.53
C LEU A 53 2.06 -11.52 6.55
N SER A 54 1.04 -11.92 7.31
CA SER A 54 1.15 -12.90 8.39
C SER A 54 0.79 -14.32 7.96
N GLU A 55 -0.16 -14.48 7.03
CA GLU A 55 -0.79 -15.77 6.75
C GLU A 55 -0.78 -16.19 5.28
N ASP A 56 -0.52 -15.28 4.32
CA ASP A 56 -0.73 -15.55 2.89
C ASP A 56 0.40 -15.01 1.98
N ASP A 57 1.51 -15.74 1.95
CA ASP A 57 2.65 -15.46 1.07
C ASP A 57 2.25 -15.45 -0.42
N GLU A 58 1.32 -16.33 -0.85
CA GLU A 58 0.87 -16.40 -2.25
C GLU A 58 0.13 -15.11 -2.66
N LEU A 59 -0.68 -14.54 -1.76
CA LEU A 59 -1.35 -13.28 -1.99
C LEU A 59 -0.36 -12.11 -2.06
N CYS A 60 0.68 -12.11 -1.22
CA CYS A 60 1.77 -11.14 -1.29
C CYS A 60 2.54 -11.23 -2.62
N GLU A 61 2.85 -12.44 -3.09
CA GLU A 61 3.51 -12.65 -4.39
C GLU A 61 2.65 -12.15 -5.56
N ARG A 62 1.34 -12.43 -5.53
CA ARG A 62 0.38 -11.94 -6.54
C ARG A 62 0.26 -10.43 -6.53
N LEU A 63 0.21 -9.82 -5.34
CA LEU A 63 0.20 -8.37 -5.16
C LEU A 63 1.42 -7.73 -5.85
N VAL A 64 2.62 -8.24 -5.56
CA VAL A 64 3.86 -7.75 -6.17
C VAL A 64 3.85 -7.93 -7.69
N SER A 65 3.40 -9.08 -8.16
CA SER A 65 3.33 -9.39 -9.59
C SER A 65 2.46 -8.36 -10.34
N VAL A 66 1.26 -8.08 -9.83
CA VAL A 66 0.31 -7.16 -10.46
C VAL A 66 0.75 -5.70 -10.30
N MET A 67 1.28 -5.30 -9.13
CA MET A 67 1.84 -3.94 -8.94
C MET A 67 2.97 -3.64 -9.94
N ARG A 68 3.79 -4.65 -10.27
CA ARG A 68 4.85 -4.53 -11.27
C ARG A 68 4.31 -4.51 -12.70
N SER A 69 3.37 -5.39 -13.06
CA SER A 69 2.84 -5.46 -14.42
C SER A 69 2.07 -4.19 -14.81
N GLU A 70 1.35 -3.60 -13.85
CA GLU A 70 0.48 -2.43 -14.08
C GLU A 70 1.13 -1.10 -13.69
N MET A 71 2.44 -1.08 -13.40
CA MET A 71 3.18 0.14 -13.07
C MET A 71 3.01 1.23 -14.16
N ASP A 72 3.13 0.86 -15.44
CA ASP A 72 2.97 1.82 -16.54
C ASP A 72 1.53 2.33 -16.64
N TYR A 73 0.54 1.48 -16.38
CA TYR A 73 -0.86 1.90 -16.34
C TYR A 73 -1.07 2.96 -15.25
N LEU A 74 -0.58 2.71 -14.04
CA LEU A 74 -0.71 3.65 -12.91
C LEU A 74 0.00 4.99 -13.17
N ASN A 75 1.20 4.97 -13.75
CA ASN A 75 1.98 6.18 -14.03
C ASN A 75 1.42 7.02 -15.21
N ASN A 76 0.60 6.43 -16.07
CA ASN A 76 0.00 7.12 -17.23
C ASN A 76 -1.41 7.68 -16.95
N GLN A 77 -1.94 7.53 -15.74
CA GLN A 77 -3.25 8.07 -15.39
C GLN A 77 -3.22 9.59 -15.16
N HIS A 78 -4.32 10.25 -15.53
CA HIS A 78 -4.53 11.68 -15.28
C HIS A 78 -5.92 11.95 -14.67
N PRO A 79 -5.99 12.47 -13.43
CA PRO A 79 -4.90 12.64 -12.47
C PRO A 79 -4.29 11.30 -12.04
N LEU A 80 -3.08 11.34 -11.46
CA LEU A 80 -2.45 10.16 -10.87
C LEU A 80 -3.31 9.61 -9.71
N PRO A 81 -3.40 8.27 -9.57
CA PRO A 81 -4.20 7.67 -8.52
C PRO A 81 -3.58 7.86 -7.14
N SER A 82 -4.43 7.94 -6.12
CA SER A 82 -4.07 7.95 -4.71
C SER A 82 -4.45 6.60 -4.12
N ILE A 83 -3.45 5.75 -3.89
CA ILE A 83 -3.62 4.39 -3.37
C ILE A 83 -3.10 4.37 -1.94
N GLN A 84 -3.97 4.06 -0.98
CA GLN A 84 -3.60 3.81 0.40
C GLN A 84 -3.66 2.32 0.71
N PHE A 85 -2.77 1.85 1.59
CA PHE A 85 -2.89 0.59 2.31
C PHE A 85 -3.06 0.95 3.78
N ALA A 86 -4.26 0.74 4.30
CA ALA A 86 -4.61 1.06 5.67
C ALA A 86 -4.35 -0.16 6.55
N VAL A 87 -3.41 -0.02 7.49
CA VAL A 87 -2.98 -1.08 8.38
C VAL A 87 -3.17 -0.69 9.84
N GLY A 88 -3.47 -1.67 10.68
CA GLY A 88 -3.26 -1.64 12.13
C GLY A 88 -1.81 -1.98 12.48
N GLY A 89 -1.38 -1.56 13.66
CA GLY A 89 -0.02 -1.84 14.15
C GLY A 89 0.98 -0.71 13.91
N ARG A 90 2.24 -0.97 14.29
CA ARG A 90 3.29 0.05 14.34
C ARG A 90 4.34 -0.19 13.27
N PHE A 91 4.78 0.91 12.65
CA PHE A 91 5.95 0.87 11.78
C PHE A 91 7.23 0.96 12.60
N GLN A 92 8.22 0.16 12.22
CA GLN A 92 9.59 0.27 12.70
C GLN A 92 10.53 0.43 11.51
N SER A 93 11.54 1.29 11.65
CA SER A 93 12.60 1.38 10.64
C SER A 93 13.66 0.32 10.91
N VAL A 94 14.01 -0.44 9.88
CA VAL A 94 15.04 -1.49 9.94
C VAL A 94 15.97 -1.32 8.74
N GLY A 95 17.23 -0.97 9.02
CA GLY A 95 18.20 -0.63 7.99
C GLY A 95 17.71 0.54 7.12
N ASP A 96 17.60 0.30 5.81
CA ASP A 96 17.13 1.29 4.83
C ASP A 96 15.63 1.14 4.50
N SER A 97 14.89 0.30 5.25
CA SER A 97 13.49 -0.04 5.00
C SER A 97 12.63 0.04 6.27
N PHE A 98 11.42 -0.52 6.20
CA PHE A 98 10.44 -0.56 7.27
C PHE A 98 9.83 -1.95 7.43
N GLU A 99 9.46 -2.25 8.66
CA GLU A 99 8.64 -3.40 9.05
C GLU A 99 7.32 -2.91 9.64
N LEU A 100 6.28 -3.73 9.49
CA LEU A 100 4.97 -3.55 10.13
C LEU A 100 4.80 -4.60 11.22
N GLN A 101 4.41 -4.15 12.41
CA GLN A 101 4.02 -5.06 13.48
C GLN A 101 2.59 -5.60 13.25
N VAL A 102 2.46 -6.93 13.16
CA VAL A 102 1.19 -7.68 13.08
C VAL A 102 1.25 -8.79 14.12
N ASP A 103 0.26 -8.88 15.01
CA ASP A 103 0.18 -9.90 16.07
C ASP A 103 1.49 -10.16 16.85
N ASP A 104 2.15 -9.06 17.24
CA ASP A 104 3.45 -9.04 17.94
C ASP A 104 4.67 -9.51 17.13
N GLU A 105 4.51 -9.82 15.85
CA GLU A 105 5.58 -10.14 14.90
C GLU A 105 5.84 -8.97 13.94
N PHE A 106 7.08 -8.83 13.47
CA PHE A 106 7.48 -7.77 12.54
C PHE A 106 7.64 -8.34 11.13
N HIS A 107 6.87 -7.81 10.20
CA HIS A 107 6.85 -8.22 8.79
C HIS A 107 7.49 -7.15 7.92
N ALA A 108 8.48 -7.55 7.11
CA ALA A 108 9.17 -6.63 6.21
C ALA A 108 8.25 -6.12 5.10
N LEU A 109 8.24 -4.80 4.88
CA LEU A 109 7.48 -4.18 3.79
C LEU A 109 8.27 -4.12 2.48
N GLU A 110 9.60 -4.27 2.53
CA GLU A 110 10.48 -4.25 1.34
C GLU A 110 10.05 -5.22 0.24
N PRO A 111 9.68 -6.49 0.52
CA PRO A 111 9.32 -7.44 -0.54
C PRO A 111 8.13 -6.98 -1.38
N ILE A 112 7.22 -6.19 -0.80
CA ILE A 112 6.01 -5.70 -1.47
C ILE A 112 6.24 -4.32 -2.10
N PHE A 113 6.84 -3.40 -1.34
CA PHE A 113 6.88 -1.97 -1.67
C PHE A 113 8.26 -1.49 -2.16
N GLY A 114 9.22 -2.42 -2.26
CA GLY A 114 10.59 -2.14 -2.63
C GLY A 114 11.37 -1.37 -1.55
N ARG A 115 12.60 -0.97 -1.88
CA ARG A 115 13.52 -0.26 -0.95
C ARG A 115 13.31 1.24 -0.89
N GLN A 116 12.42 1.79 -1.70
CA GLN A 116 12.23 3.24 -1.84
C GLN A 116 11.21 3.81 -0.85
N ILE A 117 10.80 3.01 0.14
CA ILE A 117 9.87 3.41 1.18
C ILE A 117 10.48 4.58 1.97
N LYS A 118 9.70 5.65 2.14
CA LYS A 118 10.07 6.80 2.96
C LYS A 118 8.96 7.10 3.94
N GLN A 119 9.34 7.39 5.18
CA GLN A 119 8.41 7.94 6.15
C GLN A 119 8.10 9.40 5.77
N ARG A 120 6.81 9.70 5.59
CA ARG A 120 6.33 11.07 5.31
C ARG A 120 6.01 11.78 6.61
N ARG A 121 5.31 11.09 7.51
CA ARG A 121 4.95 11.51 8.87
C ARG A 121 4.83 10.27 9.75
N ASP A 122 4.70 10.47 11.05
CA ASP A 122 4.44 9.35 11.98
C ASP A 122 3.22 8.54 11.54
N GLY A 123 3.30 7.21 11.49
CA GLY A 123 2.20 6.38 10.98
C GLY A 123 1.91 6.52 9.47
N TRP A 124 2.78 7.14 8.66
CA TRP A 124 2.61 7.24 7.21
C TRP A 124 3.91 7.02 6.43
N LEU A 125 3.94 5.93 5.68
CA LEU A 125 4.98 5.59 4.71
C LEU A 125 4.50 5.80 3.28
N ALA A 126 5.40 6.17 2.37
CA ALA A 126 5.10 6.27 0.96
C ALA A 126 6.24 5.71 0.10
N THR A 127 5.89 5.04 -0.98
CA THR A 127 6.83 4.54 -2.01
C THR A 127 6.26 4.83 -3.41
N PRO A 128 7.07 5.12 -4.43
CA PRO A 128 6.56 5.24 -5.80
C PRO A 128 5.97 3.92 -6.30
N PHE A 129 5.22 3.96 -7.40
CA PHE A 129 4.70 2.75 -8.04
C PHE A 129 5.77 1.81 -8.61
N ARG A 130 7.04 2.24 -8.61
CA ARG A 130 8.19 1.44 -8.99
C ARG A 130 8.64 0.58 -7.80
N VAL A 131 8.19 -0.68 -7.79
CA VAL A 131 8.45 -1.70 -6.75
C VAL A 131 9.16 -2.93 -7.29
#